data_AF-A0A6C2DUV5-F1
#
_entry.id   AF-A0A6C2DUV5-F1
#
_cell.length_a   1.000
_cell.length_b   1.000
_cell.length_c   1.000
_cell.angle_alpha   90.00
_cell.angle_beta   90.00
_cell.angle_gamma   90.00
#
_symmetry.space_group_name_H-M   'P 1'
#
loop_
_entity.id
_entity.type
_entity.pdbx_description
1 polymer ?
#
loop_
_entity_poly.entity_id
_entity_poly.type
_entity_poly.pdbx_seq_one_letter_code
_entity_poly.pdbx_strand_id
1 'polypeptide(L)'
;MAKTEKLPDLNDPILRAKLEKNMGHNYYGEPAWPNDLLYMFPVVITGTIALITGLAVLDPTMVGEPANPFATPLEILPEWFLYPAFQILRIVPNKLLGFIA
;
A
#
# COMPACT_ATOMS: atom_id res chain seq x y z
N MET A 1 23.59 21.95 9.63
CA MET A 1 23.84 20.52 9.37
C MET A 1 24.33 20.42 7.93
N ALA A 2 25.51 19.86 7.68
CA ALA A 2 26.04 19.77 6.30
C ALA A 2 25.15 18.83 5.48
N LYS A 3 24.69 19.28 4.30
CA LYS A 3 23.82 18.51 3.43
C LYS A 3 24.62 17.37 2.78
N THR A 4 24.32 16.11 3.12
CA THR A 4 24.93 14.92 2.49
C THR A 4 24.24 14.61 1.16
N GLU A 5 24.29 15.55 0.22
CA GLU A 5 23.76 15.35 -1.13
C GLU A 5 24.89 15.20 -2.15
N LYS A 6 24.85 14.09 -2.89
CA LYS A 6 25.71 13.86 -4.06
C LYS A 6 25.04 14.43 -5.31
N LEU A 7 25.73 15.27 -6.07
CA LEU A 7 25.26 15.74 -7.37
C LEU A 7 25.45 14.67 -8.47
N PRO A 8 24.63 14.67 -9.54
CA PRO A 8 24.83 13.77 -10.67
C PRO A 8 26.14 14.08 -11.41
N ASP A 9 26.93 13.04 -11.70
CA ASP A 9 28.15 13.17 -12.49
C ASP A 9 27.84 13.07 -14.00
N LEU A 10 27.64 14.23 -14.63
CA LEU A 10 27.34 14.32 -16.06
C LEU A 10 28.56 14.08 -16.95
N ASN A 11 29.75 13.84 -16.38
CA ASN A 11 30.92 13.43 -17.16
C ASN A 11 31.00 11.91 -17.32
N ASP A 12 30.26 11.13 -16.53
CA ASP A 12 30.17 9.67 -16.68
C ASP A 12 29.31 9.28 -17.89
N PRO A 13 29.89 8.69 -18.95
CA PRO A 13 29.13 8.28 -20.13
C PRO A 13 28.11 7.17 -19.82
N ILE A 14 28.35 6.36 -18.79
CA ILE A 14 27.43 5.28 -18.38
C ILE A 14 26.18 5.89 -17.73
N LEU A 15 26.35 6.87 -16.84
CA LEU A 15 25.22 7.56 -16.22
C LEU A 15 24.40 8.29 -17.28
N ARG A 16 25.04 8.99 -18.22
CA ARG A 16 24.35 9.67 -19.33
C ARG A 16 23.53 8.72 -20.19
N ALA A 17 24.11 7.59 -20.59
CA ALA A 17 23.40 6.58 -21.38
C ALA A 17 22.20 5.97 -20.63
N LYS A 18 22.24 5.92 -19.30
CA LYS A 18 21.09 5.51 -18.47
C LYS A 18 20.04 6.61 -18.39
N LEU A 19 20.45 7.86 -18.18
CA LEU A 19 19.54 9.01 -18.11
C LEU A 19 18.80 9.25 -19.42
N GLU A 20 19.45 9.03 -20.58
CA GLU A 20 18.81 9.06 -21.90
C GLU A 20 17.66 8.04 -22.03
N LYS A 21 17.71 6.96 -21.25
CA LYS A 21 16.66 5.94 -21.16
C LYS A 21 15.74 6.12 -19.94
N ASN A 22 15.76 7.29 -19.31
CA ASN A 22 15.01 7.61 -18.09
C ASN A 22 15.31 6.65 -16.90
N MET A 23 16.56 6.19 -16.80
CA MET A 23 17.07 5.33 -15.73
C MET A 23 18.26 5.98 -15.00
N GLY A 24 18.64 5.46 -13.84
CA GLY A 24 19.84 5.91 -13.13
C GLY A 24 19.63 7.10 -12.19
N HIS A 25 18.38 7.47 -11.92
CA HIS A 25 18.02 8.54 -10.97
C HIS A 25 18.40 8.25 -9.51
N ASN A 26 18.86 7.02 -9.22
CA ASN A 26 19.35 6.58 -7.91
C ASN A 26 20.88 6.76 -7.72
N TYR A 27 21.60 7.33 -8.70
CA TYR A 27 23.07 7.51 -8.62
C TYR A 27 23.53 8.80 -7.92
N TYR A 28 22.58 9.68 -7.61
CA TYR A 28 22.77 10.99 -6.99
C TYR A 28 21.68 11.22 -5.93
N GLY A 29 21.83 12.27 -5.13
CA GLY A 29 21.00 12.54 -3.96
C GLY A 29 21.63 12.06 -2.67
N GLU A 30 20.79 11.71 -1.70
CA GLU A 30 21.22 11.20 -0.40
C GLU A 30 21.68 9.74 -0.48
N PRO A 31 22.75 9.34 0.21
CA PRO A 31 23.14 7.93 0.31
C PRO A 31 22.04 7.10 0.98
N ALA A 32 21.51 6.11 0.26
CA ALA A 32 20.47 5.21 0.79
C ALA A 32 20.93 4.50 2.08
N TRP A 33 22.20 4.10 2.16
CA TRP A 33 22.79 3.54 3.38
C TRP A 33 23.80 4.51 4.00
N PRO A 34 23.79 4.71 5.33
CA PRO A 34 22.82 4.19 6.30
C PRO A 34 21.56 5.08 6.44
N ASN A 35 21.56 6.27 5.85
CA ASN A 35 20.63 7.35 6.21
C ASN A 35 19.16 6.96 6.10
N ASP A 36 18.73 6.46 4.95
CA ASP A 36 17.34 6.03 4.77
C ASP A 36 17.11 4.61 5.28
N LEU A 37 17.93 3.67 4.81
CA LEU A 37 17.69 2.24 5.03
C LEU A 37 17.87 1.80 6.48
N LEU A 38 18.83 2.36 7.20
CA LEU A 38 19.10 1.96 8.59
C LEU A 38 18.37 2.86 9.59
N TYR A 39 18.27 4.17 9.33
CA TYR A 39 17.68 5.09 10.31
C TYR A 39 16.21 5.37 10.04
N MET A 40 15.83 5.70 8.81
CA MET A 40 14.43 6.07 8.51
C MET A 40 13.51 4.86 8.42
N PHE A 41 13.92 3.77 7.77
CA PHE A 41 13.06 2.62 7.53
C PHE A 41 12.58 1.96 8.83
N PRO A 42 13.43 1.69 9.85
CA PRO A 42 12.94 1.11 11.09
C PRO A 42 11.96 2.01 11.84
N VAL A 43 12.14 3.34 11.78
CA VAL A 43 11.20 4.30 12.39
C VAL A 43 9.82 4.20 11.73
N VAL A 44 9.77 4.15 10.40
CA VAL A 44 8.51 3.99 9.67
C VAL A 44 7.86 2.64 9.96
N ILE A 45 8.65 1.56 9.96
CA ILE A 45 8.15 0.20 10.23
C ILE A 45 7.57 0.11 11.64
N THR A 46 8.33 0.53 12.65
CA THR A 46 7.89 0.48 14.06
C THR A 46 6.71 1.41 14.32
N GLY A 47 6.68 2.60 13.72
CA GLY A 47 5.53 3.51 13.79
C GLY A 47 4.27 2.87 13.20
N THR A 48 4.38 2.22 12.03
CA THR A 48 3.24 1.52 11.40
C THR A 48 2.74 0.37 12.26
N ILE A 49 3.64 -0.45 12.81
CA ILE A 49 3.28 -1.55 13.71
C ILE A 49 2.60 -1.00 14.97
N ALA A 50 3.14 0.06 15.58
CA ALA A 50 2.58 0.66 16.78
C ALA A 50 1.15 1.19 16.56
N LEU A 51 0.89 1.79 15.41
CA LEU A 51 -0.46 2.26 15.05
C LEU A 51 -1.44 1.10 14.86
N ILE A 52 -1.05 0.05 14.13
CA ILE A 52 -1.89 -1.13 13.92
C ILE A 52 -2.18 -1.83 15.25
N THR A 53 -1.16 -2.03 16.10
CA THR A 53 -1.34 -2.64 17.43
C THR A 53 -2.17 -1.76 18.34
N GLY A 54 -1.98 -0.44 18.30
CA GLY A 54 -2.80 0.51 19.05
C GLY A 54 -4.27 0.40 18.69
N LEU A 55 -4.60 0.36 17.38
CA LEU A 55 -5.98 0.16 16.92
C LEU A 55 -6.54 -1.20 17.34
N ALA A 56 -5.76 -2.29 17.19
CA ALA A 56 -6.21 -3.63 17.57
C ALA A 56 -6.51 -3.78 19.07
N VAL A 57 -5.83 -3.02 19.93
CA VAL A 57 -6.07 -3.01 21.39
C VAL A 57 -7.26 -2.10 21.75
N LEU A 58 -7.38 -0.95 21.10
CA LEU A 58 -8.43 0.03 21.40
C LEU A 58 -9.79 -0.37 20.83
N ASP A 59 -9.81 -1.09 19.70
CA ASP A 59 -11.02 -1.58 19.03
C ASP A 59 -10.84 -3.04 18.61
N PRO A 60 -10.99 -4.00 19.55
CA PRO A 60 -10.81 -5.42 19.26
C PRO A 60 -11.91 -5.94 18.34
N THR A 61 -11.56 -6.90 17.49
CA THR A 61 -12.52 -7.48 16.53
C THR A 61 -13.64 -8.23 17.23
N MET A 62 -14.87 -8.03 16.74
CA MET A 62 -16.04 -8.74 17.25
C MET A 62 -16.11 -10.16 16.68
N VAL A 63 -16.52 -11.12 17.51
CA VAL A 63 -16.84 -12.49 17.08
C VAL A 63 -18.34 -12.56 16.81
N GLY A 64 -18.69 -12.91 15.57
CA GLY A 64 -20.09 -13.06 15.15
C GLY A 64 -20.73 -14.39 15.57
N GLU A 65 -22.02 -14.51 15.29
CA GLU A 65 -22.76 -15.75 15.51
C GLU A 65 -22.30 -16.87 14.54
N PRO A 66 -22.45 -18.15 14.93
CA PRO A 66 -22.18 -19.27 14.01
C PRO A 66 -23.03 -19.21 12.74
N ALA A 67 -22.47 -19.66 11.62
CA ALA A 67 -23.19 -19.67 10.35
C ALA A 67 -24.45 -20.55 10.40
N ASN A 68 -25.58 -20.01 9.92
CA ASN A 68 -26.85 -20.73 9.81
C ASN A 68 -27.38 -20.68 8.37
N PRO A 69 -27.40 -21.80 7.63
CA PRO A 69 -27.90 -21.84 6.25
C PRO A 69 -29.37 -21.46 6.08
N PHE A 70 -30.16 -21.56 7.15
CA PHE A 70 -31.61 -21.32 7.12
C PHE A 70 -32.01 -19.93 7.65
N ALA A 71 -31.06 -19.09 8.04
CA ALA A 71 -31.31 -17.74 8.54
C ALA A 71 -30.43 -16.72 7.81
N THR A 72 -31.07 -15.80 7.07
CA THR A 72 -30.37 -14.70 6.38
C THR A 72 -30.32 -13.46 7.30
N PRO A 73 -29.15 -12.87 7.55
CA PRO A 73 -29.06 -11.64 8.34
C PRO A 73 -29.68 -10.45 7.58
N LEU A 74 -30.10 -9.41 8.33
CA LEU A 74 -30.69 -8.19 7.75
C LEU A 74 -29.70 -7.43 6.83
N GLU A 75 -28.42 -7.42 7.19
CA GLU A 75 -27.36 -6.72 6.45
C GLU A 75 -26.28 -7.72 6.02
N ILE A 76 -25.96 -7.73 4.72
CA ILE A 76 -24.88 -8.52 4.12
C ILE A 76 -23.99 -7.56 3.35
N LEU A 77 -22.80 -7.32 3.88
CA LEU A 77 -21.79 -6.43 3.29
C LEU A 77 -20.44 -7.14 3.25
N PRO A 78 -19.65 -6.96 2.18
CA PRO A 78 -18.27 -7.46 2.14
C PRO A 78 -17.32 -6.48 2.86
N GLU A 79 -16.02 -6.69 2.72
CA GLU A 79 -15.02 -5.72 3.16
C GLU A 79 -15.07 -4.42 2.33
N TRP A 80 -14.61 -3.32 2.92
CA TRP A 80 -14.76 -1.96 2.38
C TRP A 80 -14.19 -1.78 0.97
N PHE A 81 -13.06 -2.42 0.66
CA PHE A 81 -12.45 -2.34 -0.68
C PHE A 81 -13.25 -3.08 -1.76
N LEU A 82 -14.20 -3.93 -1.37
CA LEU A 82 -15.12 -4.64 -2.28
C LEU A 82 -16.45 -3.90 -2.50
N TYR A 83 -16.71 -2.79 -1.81
CA TYR A 83 -17.95 -2.03 -1.99
C TYR A 83 -18.24 -1.61 -3.43
N PRO A 84 -17.26 -1.16 -4.24
CA PRO A 84 -17.51 -0.84 -5.65
C PRO A 84 -17.98 -2.07 -6.45
N ALA A 85 -17.33 -3.21 -6.27
CA ALA A 85 -17.69 -4.46 -6.97
C ALA A 85 -19.05 -5.00 -6.50
N PHE A 86 -19.31 -4.97 -5.20
CA PHE A 86 -20.59 -5.40 -4.62
C PHE A 86 -21.75 -4.53 -5.10
N GLN A 87 -21.52 -3.22 -5.27
CA GLN A 87 -22.50 -2.29 -5.81
C GLN A 87 -22.87 -2.64 -7.26
N ILE A 88 -21.89 -2.96 -8.09
CA ILE A 88 -22.11 -3.39 -9.48
C ILE A 88 -22.90 -4.70 -9.49
N LEU A 89 -22.46 -5.69 -8.69
CA LEU A 89 -23.04 -7.02 -8.63
C LEU A 89 -24.52 -7.02 -8.25
N ARG A 90 -24.96 -6.09 -7.38
CA ARG A 90 -26.37 -5.99 -6.94
C ARG A 90 -27.27 -5.12 -7.83
N ILE A 91 -26.68 -4.28 -8.69
CA ILE A 91 -27.44 -3.36 -9.55
C ILE A 91 -27.58 -3.90 -10.97
N VAL A 92 -26.57 -4.58 -11.49
CA VAL A 92 -26.61 -5.12 -12.85
C VAL A 92 -27.44 -6.42 -12.86
N PRO A 93 -28.57 -6.46 -13.59
CA PRO A 93 -29.45 -7.63 -13.55
C PRO A 93 -28.86 -8.84 -14.28
N ASN A 94 -28.05 -8.61 -15.33
CA ASN A 94 -27.36 -9.68 -16.03
C ASN A 94 -26.08 -10.07 -15.28
N LYS A 95 -26.08 -11.27 -14.69
CA LYS A 95 -24.97 -11.80 -13.90
C LYS A 95 -23.65 -11.90 -14.68
N LEU A 96 -23.70 -12.23 -15.98
CA LEU A 96 -22.50 -12.31 -16.81
C LEU A 96 -21.90 -10.92 -17.06
N LEU A 97 -22.76 -9.92 -17.31
CA LEU A 97 -22.32 -8.54 -17.49
C LEU A 97 -21.76 -7.96 -16.19
N GLY A 98 -22.40 -8.23 -15.05
CA GLY A 98 -21.93 -7.81 -13.73
C GLY A 98 -20.62 -8.48 -13.28
N PHE A 99 -20.26 -9.63 -13.87
CA PHE A 99 -18.98 -10.30 -13.61
C PHE A 99 -17.83 -9.73 -14.46
N ILE A 100 -18.14 -9.23 -15.67
CA ILE A 100 -17.13 -8.70 -16.60
C ILE A 100 -16.86 -7.19 -16.35
N ALA A 101 -17.83 -6.47 -15.80
CA ALA A 101 -17.73 -5.07 -15.42
C ALA A 101 -16.84 -4.86 -14.18
#